data_AF-A0A966NV15-F1
#
_entry.id   AF-A0A966NV15-F1
#
_cell.length_a   1.000
_cell.length_b   1.000
_cell.length_c   1.000
_cell.angle_alpha   90.00
_cell.angle_beta   90.00
_cell.angle_gamma   90.00
#
_symmetry.space_group_name_H-M   'P 1'
#
loop_
_entity.id
_entity.type
_entity.pdbx_description
1 polymer ?
#
loop_
_entity_poly.entity_id
_entity_poly.type
_entity_poly.pdbx_seq_one_letter_code
_entity_poly.pdbx_strand_id
1 'polypeptide(L)' 'SALVEFTRRDTPAVEGVEPKELFALVRAGFAQRRKMLRRSLAGIVTPEQFEHAGVASDARPEELDVAAWGRLCKAVHA' A
#
# COMPACT_ATOMS: atom_id res chain seq x y z
N SER A 1 -23.55 -15.63 10.92
CA SER A 1 -23.18 -15.76 9.50
C SER A 1 -23.48 -14.46 8.77
N ALA A 2 -22.77 -14.15 7.69
CA ALA A 2 -22.99 -12.97 6.85
C ALA A 2 -22.94 -13.34 5.37
N LEU A 3 -23.74 -12.68 4.53
CA LEU A 3 -23.66 -12.76 3.06
C LEU A 3 -22.89 -11.55 2.54
N VAL A 4 -21.96 -11.77 1.61
CA VAL A 4 -21.17 -10.71 0.96
C VAL A 4 -21.22 -10.93 -0.55
N GLU A 5 -21.43 -9.85 -1.30
CA GLU A 5 -21.35 -9.83 -2.76
C GLU A 5 -20.08 -9.08 -3.21
N PHE A 6 -19.46 -9.56 -4.27
CA PHE A 6 -18.33 -8.88 -4.92
C PHE A 6 -18.68 -8.62 -6.38
N THR A 7 -18.79 -7.33 -6.74
CA THR A 7 -18.87 -6.91 -8.14
C THR A 7 -17.51 -6.39 -8.60
N ARG A 8 -17.03 -6.91 -9.72
CA ARG A 8 -15.78 -6.42 -10.32
C ARG A 8 -16.00 -4.99 -10.85
N ARG A 9 -15.07 -4.09 -10.56
CA ARG A 9 -15.04 -2.73 -11.14
C ARG A 9 -14.63 -2.79 -12.61
N ASP A 10 -15.14 -1.87 -13.42
CA ASP A 10 -14.78 -1.73 -14.84
C ASP A 10 -13.30 -1.38 -15.02
N THR A 11 -12.76 -0.56 -14.12
CA THR A 11 -11.33 -0.24 -14.04
C THR A 11 -10.76 -0.58 -12.65
N PRO A 12 -9.45 -0.89 -12.55
CA PRO A 12 -8.80 -1.11 -11.26
C PRO A 12 -8.91 0.11 -10.34
N ALA A 13 -8.99 -0.11 -9.03
CA ALA A 13 -9.01 0.98 -8.04
C ALA A 13 -7.70 1.78 -7.99
N VAL A 14 -6.61 1.21 -8.52
CA VAL A 14 -5.32 1.85 -8.69
C VAL A 14 -4.86 1.59 -10.11
N GLU A 15 -4.77 2.64 -10.93
CA GLU A 15 -4.27 2.55 -12.30
C GLU A 15 -2.75 2.63 -12.37
N GLY A 16 -2.13 2.04 -13.39
CA GLY A 16 -0.70 2.20 -13.66
C GLY A 16 0.23 1.58 -12.61
N VAL A 17 -0.23 0.53 -11.92
CA VAL A 17 0.57 -0.25 -10.97
C VAL A 17 0.45 -1.72 -11.32
N GLU A 18 1.56 -2.44 -11.31
CA GLU A 18 1.55 -3.89 -11.52
C GLU A 18 1.01 -4.60 -10.26
N PRO A 19 0.05 -5.53 -10.38
CA PRO A 19 -0.56 -6.15 -9.21
C PRO A 19 0.42 -6.87 -8.27
N LYS A 20 1.39 -7.62 -8.79
CA LYS A 20 2.38 -8.34 -7.97
C LYS A 20 3.26 -7.39 -7.16
N GLU A 21 3.65 -6.25 -7.71
CA GLU A 21 4.38 -5.18 -7.02
C GLU A 21 3.55 -4.64 -5.84
N LEU A 22 2.29 -4.26 -6.11
CA LEU A 22 1.37 -3.80 -5.07
C LEU A 22 1.17 -4.86 -3.98
N PHE A 23 0.93 -6.11 -4.36
CA PHE A 23 0.76 -7.21 -3.41
C PHE A 23 2.03 -7.47 -2.60
N ALA A 24 3.23 -7.36 -3.19
CA ALA A 24 4.49 -7.53 -2.47
C ALA A 24 4.67 -6.44 -1.41
N LEU A 25 4.38 -5.18 -1.78
CA LEU A 25 4.46 -4.04 -0.88
C LEU A 25 3.46 -4.14 0.28
N VAL A 26 2.19 -4.47 -0.02
CA VAL A 26 1.15 -4.68 1.00
C VAL A 26 1.54 -5.83 1.93
N ARG A 27 2.03 -6.96 1.40
CA ARG A 27 2.52 -8.08 2.23
C ARG A 27 3.64 -7.66 3.16
N ALA A 28 4.62 -6.89 2.68
CA ALA A 28 5.71 -6.40 3.52
C ALA A 28 5.20 -5.48 4.64
N GLY A 29 4.27 -4.58 4.33
CA GLY A 29 3.67 -3.69 5.33
C GLY A 29 2.96 -4.47 6.43
N PHE A 30 2.09 -5.41 6.04
CA PHE A 30 1.29 -6.20 6.98
C PHE A 30 2.06 -7.30 7.72
N ALA A 31 3.28 -7.67 7.28
CA ALA A 31 4.15 -8.60 8.00
C ALA A 31 4.46 -8.14 9.44
N GLN A 32 4.43 -6.82 9.68
CA GLN A 32 4.52 -6.21 11.00
C GLN A 32 3.34 -5.27 11.27
N ARG A 33 2.10 -5.77 11.16
CA ARG A 33 0.84 -5.00 11.25
C ARG A 33 0.78 -3.92 12.36
N ARG A 34 1.35 -4.17 13.55
CA ARG A 34 1.30 -3.21 14.68
C ARG A 34 2.48 -2.23 14.72
N LYS A 35 3.31 -2.19 13.68
CA LYS A 35 4.45 -1.27 13.55
C LYS A 35 4.13 -0.19 12.52
N MET A 36 4.80 0.94 12.69
CA MET A 36 4.76 2.05 11.74
C MET A 36 5.34 1.60 10.39
N LEU A 37 4.82 2.11 9.28
CA LEU A 37 5.23 1.73 7.93
C LEU A 37 6.72 1.94 7.67
N ARG A 38 7.32 3.02 8.19
CA ARG A 38 8.79 3.23 8.12
C ARG A 38 9.62 2.10 8.73
N ARG A 39 9.03 1.29 9.64
CA ARG A 39 9.67 0.10 10.20
C ARG A 39 9.32 -1.15 9.41
N SER A 40 8.05 -1.34 9.07
CA SER A 40 7.62 -2.52 8.30
C SER A 40 8.19 -2.55 6.88
N LEU A 41 8.43 -1.38 6.28
CA LEU A 41 8.91 -1.21 4.90
C LEU A 41 10.37 -0.72 4.82
N ALA A 42 11.13 -0.84 5.91
CA ALA A 42 12.53 -0.45 5.93
C ALA A 42 13.34 -1.23 4.87
N GLY A 43 14.09 -0.51 4.03
CA GLY A 43 14.84 -1.09 2.91
C GLY A 43 14.02 -1.36 1.65
N ILE A 44 12.71 -1.11 1.67
CA ILE A 44 11.81 -1.19 0.50
C ILE A 44 11.34 0.20 0.08
N VAL A 45 11.01 1.06 1.05
CA VAL A 45 10.50 2.41 0.82
C VAL A 45 11.37 3.43 1.53
N THR A 46 11.84 4.46 0.81
CA THR A 46 12.61 5.56 1.38
C THR A 46 11.70 6.65 1.98
N PRO A 47 12.20 7.49 2.89
CA PRO A 47 11.44 8.65 3.40
C PRO A 47 10.90 9.54 2.27
N GLU A 48 11.69 9.78 1.23
CA GLU A 48 11.31 10.62 0.09
C GLU A 48 10.15 10.02 -0.71
N GLN A 49 10.10 8.68 -0.81
CA GLN A 49 9.01 7.98 -1.49
C GLN A 49 7.70 8.03 -0.67
N PHE A 50 7.78 8.02 0.67
CA PHE A 50 6.61 8.28 1.52
C PHE A 50 6.06 9.70 1.29
N GLU A 51 6.92 10.71 1.28
CA GLU A 51 6.56 12.10 1.02
C GLU A 51 5.95 12.25 -0.38
N HIS A 52 6.60 11.69 -1.41
CA HIS A 52 6.11 11.74 -2.79
C HIS A 52 4.74 11.07 -2.95
N ALA A 53 4.49 9.97 -2.24
CA ALA A 53 3.21 9.28 -2.24
C ALA A 53 2.11 9.99 -1.42
N GLY A 54 2.47 11.00 -0.62
CA GLY A 54 1.58 11.60 0.36
C GLY A 54 1.08 10.59 1.38
N VAL A 55 1.98 9.74 1.90
CA VAL A 55 1.70 8.70 2.89
C VAL A 55 2.51 8.97 4.15
N ALA A 56 1.83 9.09 5.29
CA ALA A 56 2.48 9.23 6.59
C ALA A 56 3.32 7.99 6.92
N SER A 57 4.63 8.19 7.07
CA SER A 57 5.57 7.09 7.35
C SER A 57 5.39 6.47 8.75
N ASP A 58 4.72 7.17 9.66
CA ASP A 58 4.33 6.72 10.99
C ASP A 58 2.95 6.06 11.05
N ALA A 59 2.19 6.04 9.95
CA ALA A 59 0.95 5.30 9.88
C ALA A 59 1.20 3.80 10.03
N ARG A 60 0.19 3.07 10.50
CA ARG A 60 0.15 1.60 10.47
C ARG A 60 -0.42 1.10 9.15
N PRO A 61 -0.08 -0.12 8.71
CA PRO A 61 -0.60 -0.71 7.48
C PRO A 61 -2.13 -0.69 7.37
N GLU A 62 -2.85 -0.92 8.46
CA GLU A 62 -4.32 -0.88 8.48
C GLU A 62 -4.94 0.51 8.38
N GLU A 63 -4.15 1.57 8.53
CA GLU A 63 -4.63 2.96 8.44
C GLU A 63 -4.61 3.47 6.99
N LEU A 64 -3.94 2.76 6.08
CA LEU A 64 -3.91 3.07 4.65
C LEU A 64 -5.10 2.45 3.93
N ASP A 65 -5.75 3.27 3.09
CA ASP A 65 -6.69 2.77 2.08
C ASP A 65 -5.94 2.22 0.84
N VAL A 66 -6.69 1.59 -0.06
CA VAL A 66 -6.15 0.98 -1.29
C VAL A 66 -5.48 2.03 -2.20
N ALA A 67 -5.99 3.26 -2.23
CA ALA A 67 -5.44 4.32 -3.06
C ALA A 67 -4.07 4.80 -2.53
N ALA A 68 -3.90 4.89 -1.21
CA ALA A 68 -2.64 5.22 -0.55
C ALA A 68 -1.58 4.16 -0.81
N TRP A 69 -1.93 2.87 -0.71
CA TRP A 69 -1.05 1.77 -1.13
C TRP A 69 -0.65 1.87 -2.61
N GLY A 70 -1.60 2.25 -3.47
CA GLY A 70 -1.35 2.48 -4.88
C GLY A 70 -0.36 3.61 -5.15
N ARG A 71 -0.54 4.78 -4.51
CA ARG A 71 0.40 5.92 -4.62
C ARG A 71 1.79 5.54 -4.11
N LEU A 72 1.87 4.82 -3.00
CA LEU A 72 3.14 4.37 -2.44
C LEU A 72 3.86 3.41 -3.40
N CYS A 73 3.13 2.46 -4.00
CA CYS A 73 3.69 1.55 -4.98
C CYS A 73 4.23 2.30 -6.20
N LYS A 74 3.49 3.28 -6.73
CA LYS A 74 4.00 4.15 -7.80
C LYS A 74 5.30 4.86 -7.42
N ALA A 75 5.37 5.44 -6.22
CA ALA A 75 6.57 6.13 -5.75
C ALA A 75 7.79 5.21 -5.61
N VAL A 76 7.57 3.92 -5.34
CA VAL A 76 8.65 2.91 -5.24
C VAL A 76 9.20 2.51 -6.61
N HIS A 77 8.37 2.54 -7.65
CA HIS A 77 8.69 2.05 -8.99
C HIS A 77 8.78 3.16 -10.06
N ALA A 78 8.72 4.43 -9.64
CA ALA A 78 8.97 5.60 -10.49
C ALA A 78 10.48 5.80 -10.72
#